data_AF-A0A358PGU8-F1
#
_entry.id   AF-A0A358PGU8-F1
#
_cell.length_a   1.000
_cell.length_b   1.000
_cell.length_c   1.000
_cell.angle_alpha   90.00
_cell.angle_beta   90.00
_cell.angle_gamma   90.00
#
_symmetry.space_group_name_H-M   'P 1'
#
loop_
_entity.id
_entity.type
_entity.pdbx_description
1 polymer ?
#
loop_
_entity_poly.entity_id
_entity_poly.type
_entity_poly.pdbx_seq_one_letter_code
_entity_poly.pdbx_strand_id
1 'polypeptide(L)'
;MYKIFDREDSDLLHILYGKKGTGKSRRLIAEANRNHVECGENSVFIDKDGDRMYELNRGIRFINASDFCIDGPKMFTGFVCGIAAQDYDLRAIYINSFMKVVKHPPEGLFGMFDFLREFSEKTNIELYISISSENEAPDYLKAFINQ
;
A
#
# COMPACT_ATOMS: atom_id res chain seq x y z
N MET A 1 -21.32 10.16 14.14
CA MET A 1 -20.28 11.17 14.39
C MET A 1 -18.94 10.47 14.19
N TYR A 2 -18.38 10.54 12.98
CA TYR A 2 -17.11 9.90 12.65
C TYR A 2 -16.00 10.93 12.83
N LYS A 3 -14.94 10.56 13.55
CA LYS A 3 -13.76 11.41 13.71
C LYS A 3 -13.12 11.57 12.33
N ILE A 4 -13.04 12.81 11.88
CA ILE A 4 -12.15 13.24 10.82
C ILE A 4 -10.73 13.05 11.38
N PHE A 5 -9.87 12.36 10.65
CA PHE A 5 -8.45 12.33 10.98
C PHE A 5 -7.90 13.73 10.69
N ASP A 6 -7.59 14.49 11.74
CA ASP A 6 -6.88 15.76 11.61
C ASP A 6 -5.49 15.48 11.01
N ARG A 7 -5.27 15.99 9.80
CA ARG A 7 -4.01 15.93 9.04
C ARG A 7 -2.98 16.89 9.67
N GLU A 8 -2.40 16.52 10.80
CA GLU A 8 -1.15 17.13 11.30
C GLU A 8 -0.22 15.99 11.74
N ASP A 9 0.92 15.86 11.03
CA ASP A 9 1.99 14.86 11.21
C ASP A 9 1.61 13.38 11.05
N SER A 10 0.74 13.03 10.08
CA SER A 10 0.51 11.63 9.72
C SER A 10 1.58 11.15 8.74
N ASP A 11 2.43 10.20 9.16
CA ASP A 11 3.29 9.43 8.26
C ASP A 11 2.46 8.99 7.04
N LEU A 12 2.87 9.39 5.82
CA LEU A 12 2.21 9.06 4.54
C LEU A 12 2.33 7.56 4.17
N LEU A 13 2.66 6.73 5.15
CA LEU A 13 2.87 5.29 5.04
C LEU A 13 2.00 4.59 6.07
N HIS A 14 1.03 3.85 5.58
CA HIS A 14 -0.02 3.21 6.36
C HIS A 14 0.04 1.69 6.20
N ILE A 15 0.10 0.96 7.32
CA ILE A 15 0.22 -0.50 7.31
C ILE A 15 -0.97 -1.17 7.97
N LEU A 16 -1.61 -2.07 7.22
CA LEU A 16 -2.53 -3.05 7.75
C LEU A 16 -1.76 -4.36 7.97
N TYR A 17 -1.45 -4.68 9.22
CA TYR A 17 -0.72 -5.90 9.58
C TYR A 17 -1.62 -6.91 10.29
N GLY A 18 -1.42 -8.20 10.04
CA GLY A 18 -2.03 -9.27 10.85
C GLY A 18 -2.19 -10.58 10.10
N LYS A 19 -2.80 -11.58 10.75
CA LYS A 19 -2.96 -12.94 10.21
C LYS A 19 -3.74 -13.00 8.90
N LYS A 20 -3.53 -14.06 8.12
CA LYS A 20 -4.34 -14.29 6.91
C LYS A 20 -5.82 -14.42 7.29
N GLY A 21 -6.71 -13.85 6.48
CA GLY A 21 -8.17 -13.93 6.71
C GLY A 21 -8.77 -12.88 7.65
N THR A 22 -7.99 -11.95 8.22
CA THR A 22 -8.48 -10.90 9.12
C THR A 22 -9.15 -9.69 8.42
N GLY A 23 -9.48 -9.82 7.13
CA GLY A 23 -10.21 -8.78 6.39
C GLY A 23 -9.38 -7.59 5.89
N LYS A 24 -8.05 -7.62 5.98
CA LYS A 24 -7.17 -6.51 5.54
C LYS A 24 -7.41 -6.05 4.10
N SER A 25 -7.54 -6.99 3.15
CA SER A 25 -7.80 -6.64 1.75
C SER A 25 -9.12 -5.91 1.58
N ARG A 26 -10.17 -6.34 2.30
CA ARG A 26 -11.48 -5.66 2.29
C ARG A 26 -11.37 -4.25 2.87
N ARG A 27 -10.61 -4.07 3.95
CA ARG A 27 -10.35 -2.74 4.53
C ARG A 27 -9.58 -1.84 3.56
N LEU A 28 -8.54 -2.36 2.92
CA LEU A 28 -7.73 -1.61 1.94
C LEU A 28 -8.56 -1.18 0.72
N ILE A 29 -9.44 -2.05 0.21
CA ILE A 29 -10.37 -1.72 -0.88
C ILE A 29 -11.38 -0.67 -0.45
N ALA A 30 -11.95 -0.81 0.76
CA ALA A 30 -12.90 0.16 1.29
C ALA A 30 -12.24 1.55 1.44
N GLU A 31 -10.99 1.59 1.89
CA GLU A 31 -10.19 2.81 1.99
C GLU A 31 -9.97 3.45 0.61
N ALA A 32 -9.50 2.67 -0.37
CA ALA A 32 -9.26 3.16 -1.73
C ALA A 32 -10.54 3.72 -2.37
N ASN A 33 -11.66 3.00 -2.23
CA ASN A 33 -12.96 3.45 -2.74
C ASN A 33 -13.45 4.71 -2.04
N ARG A 34 -13.27 4.81 -0.72
CA ARG A 34 -13.63 5.99 0.05
C ARG A 34 -12.84 7.21 -0.41
N ASN A 35 -11.52 7.12 -0.44
CA ASN A 35 -10.65 8.24 -0.83
C ASN A 35 -10.92 8.69 -2.27
N HIS A 36 -11.20 7.75 -3.17
CA HIS A 36 -11.59 8.10 -4.53
C HIS A 36 -12.90 8.93 -4.58
N VAL A 37 -13.91 8.56 -3.79
CA VAL A 37 -15.21 9.26 -3.76
C VAL A 37 -15.12 10.59 -3.01
N GLU A 38 -14.43 10.63 -1.87
CA GLU A 38 -14.38 11.80 -0.99
C GLU A 38 -13.37 12.85 -1.46
N CYS A 39 -12.25 12.42 -2.03
CA CYS A 39 -11.13 13.30 -2.36
C CYS A 39 -10.83 13.38 -3.87
N GLY A 40 -11.49 12.55 -4.70
CA GLY A 40 -11.24 12.51 -6.14
C GLY A 40 -9.82 12.04 -6.48
N GLU A 41 -9.21 11.24 -5.60
CA GLU A 41 -7.78 10.92 -5.68
C GLU A 41 -7.46 10.05 -6.90
N ASN A 42 -6.55 10.55 -7.73
CA ASN A 42 -5.85 9.73 -8.73
C ASN A 42 -4.99 8.71 -7.97
N SER A 43 -5.29 7.42 -8.16
CA SER A 43 -4.69 6.35 -7.35
C SER A 43 -4.49 5.06 -8.13
N VAL A 44 -3.56 4.27 -7.61
CA VAL A 44 -3.21 2.94 -8.12
C VAL A 44 -3.44 1.90 -7.04
N PHE A 45 -4.05 0.78 -7.42
CA PHE A 45 -4.19 -0.40 -6.57
C PHE A 45 -3.40 -1.57 -7.15
N ILE A 46 -2.38 -2.01 -6.43
CA ILE A 46 -1.50 -3.12 -6.79
C ILE A 46 -1.95 -4.36 -6.02
N ASP A 47 -2.20 -5.46 -6.72
CA ASP A 47 -2.42 -6.76 -6.10
C ASP A 47 -1.73 -7.87 -6.89
N LYS A 48 -1.45 -8.99 -6.22
CA LYS A 48 -1.00 -10.21 -6.86
C LYS A 48 -2.16 -11.06 -7.39
N ASP A 49 -3.35 -10.91 -6.79
CA ASP A 49 -4.55 -11.66 -7.16
C ASP A 49 -5.49 -10.73 -7.97
N GLY A 50 -5.87 -11.12 -9.20
CA GLY A 50 -6.64 -10.27 -10.13
C GLY A 50 -8.11 -10.05 -9.75
N ASP A 51 -8.71 -10.98 -8.98
CA ASP A 51 -10.15 -11.01 -8.72
C ASP A 51 -10.69 -9.74 -8.02
N ARG A 52 -9.82 -9.04 -7.28
CA ARG A 52 -10.22 -7.87 -6.50
C ARG A 52 -10.47 -6.62 -7.33
N MET A 53 -10.10 -6.62 -8.62
CA MET A 53 -10.35 -5.50 -9.52
C MET A 53 -11.84 -5.13 -9.60
N TYR A 54 -12.74 -6.10 -9.46
CA TYR A 54 -14.19 -5.89 -9.58
C TYR A 54 -14.81 -5.22 -8.35
N GLU A 55 -14.07 -5.13 -7.24
CA GLU A 55 -14.51 -4.46 -6.00
C GLU A 55 -14.09 -2.98 -5.94
N LEU A 56 -13.26 -2.53 -6.89
CA LEU A 56 -12.73 -1.17 -6.93
C LEU A 56 -13.63 -0.23 -7.74
N ASN A 57 -13.64 1.04 -7.34
CA ASN A 57 -14.18 2.11 -8.17
C ASN A 57 -13.41 2.17 -9.49
N ARG A 58 -14.13 2.39 -10.60
CA ARG A 58 -13.57 2.41 -11.96
C ARG A 58 -12.49 3.47 -12.19
N GLY A 59 -12.48 4.54 -11.39
CA GLY A 59 -11.44 5.57 -11.48
C GLY A 59 -10.10 5.16 -10.84
N ILE A 60 -10.07 4.06 -10.06
CA ILE A 60 -8.85 3.54 -9.45
C ILE A 60 -8.16 2.60 -10.43
N ARG A 61 -6.90 2.88 -10.77
CA ARG A 61 -6.15 2.04 -11.70
C ARG A 61 -5.66 0.77 -11.01
N PHE A 62 -6.15 -0.38 -11.47
CA PHE A 62 -5.68 -1.68 -10.97
C PHE A 62 -4.44 -2.14 -11.72
N ILE A 63 -3.44 -2.64 -10.99
CA ILE A 63 -2.23 -3.24 -11.51
C ILE A 63 -2.11 -4.66 -10.94
N ASN A 64 -2.09 -5.64 -11.83
CA ASN A 64 -1.78 -7.02 -11.46
C ASN A 64 -0.26 -7.22 -11.39
N ALA A 65 0.29 -7.30 -10.19
CA ALA A 65 1.71 -7.50 -9.95
C ALA A 65 2.25 -8.83 -10.51
N SER A 66 1.38 -9.79 -10.89
CA SER A 66 1.85 -11.01 -11.56
C SER A 66 2.50 -10.77 -12.90
N ASP A 67 2.15 -9.68 -13.57
CA ASP A 67 2.50 -9.46 -14.97
C ASP A 67 3.90 -8.85 -15.13
N PHE A 68 4.53 -8.45 -14.02
CA PHE A 68 5.79 -7.68 -14.01
C PHE A 68 6.98 -8.44 -13.40
N CYS A 69 6.83 -9.74 -13.15
CA CYS A 69 7.91 -10.61 -12.64
C CYS A 69 8.65 -10.08 -11.39
N ILE A 70 7.97 -9.32 -10.53
CA ILE A 70 8.58 -8.70 -9.34
C ILE A 70 9.23 -9.79 -8.46
N ASP A 71 10.51 -9.59 -8.14
CA ASP A 71 11.32 -10.54 -7.37
C ASP A 71 12.21 -9.81 -6.36
N GLY A 72 11.69 -9.63 -5.16
CA GLY A 72 12.41 -9.01 -4.05
C GLY A 72 12.21 -7.51 -3.87
N PRO A 73 12.74 -6.96 -2.77
CA PRO A 73 12.45 -5.60 -2.29
C PRO A 73 12.93 -4.51 -3.25
N LYS A 74 14.14 -4.63 -3.82
CA LYS A 74 14.70 -3.61 -4.73
C LYS A 74 13.91 -3.50 -6.04
N MET A 75 13.45 -4.62 -6.58
CA MET A 75 12.65 -4.62 -7.80
C MET A 75 11.28 -4.00 -7.52
N PHE A 76 10.67 -4.33 -6.38
CA PHE A 76 9.41 -3.73 -5.96
C PHE A 76 9.50 -2.21 -5.76
N THR A 77 10.54 -1.70 -5.08
CA THR A 77 10.69 -0.25 -4.91
C THR A 77 10.94 0.46 -6.24
N GLY A 78 11.76 -0.11 -7.13
CA GLY A 78 11.91 0.40 -8.50
C GLY A 78 10.60 0.43 -9.28
N PHE A 79 9.75 -0.59 -9.11
CA PHE A 79 8.42 -0.66 -9.71
C PHE A 79 7.51 0.47 -9.22
N VAL A 80 7.47 0.71 -7.90
CA VAL A 80 6.70 1.82 -7.29
C VAL A 80 7.21 3.17 -7.79
N CYS A 81 8.53 3.38 -7.84
CA CYS A 81 9.10 4.60 -8.40
C CYS A 81 8.74 4.80 -9.88
N GLY A 82 8.73 3.72 -10.67
CA GLY A 82 8.33 3.77 -12.08
C GLY A 82 6.87 4.18 -12.27
N ILE A 83 5.95 3.67 -11.44
CA ILE A 83 4.54 4.07 -11.45
C ILE A 83 4.42 5.57 -11.17
N ALA A 84 5.04 6.06 -10.11
CA ALA A 84 4.98 7.48 -9.75
C ALA A 84 5.66 8.39 -10.78
N ALA A 85 6.77 7.95 -11.39
CA ALA A 85 7.48 8.73 -12.39
C ALA A 85 6.67 8.97 -13.69
N GLN A 86 5.70 8.10 -13.99
CA GLN A 86 4.84 8.25 -15.17
C GLN A 86 3.57 9.07 -14.89
N ASP A 87 3.27 9.36 -13.63
CA ASP A 87 1.98 9.92 -13.25
C ASP A 87 2.12 11.07 -12.25
N TYR A 88 2.14 12.29 -12.80
CA TYR A 88 2.48 13.51 -12.05
C TYR A 88 1.45 13.90 -10.98
N ASP A 89 0.19 13.53 -11.15
CA ASP A 89 -0.89 13.86 -10.20
C ASP A 89 -1.32 12.65 -9.34
N LEU A 90 -0.54 11.57 -9.34
CA LEU A 90 -0.75 10.41 -8.48
C LEU A 90 -0.75 10.83 -7.00
N ARG A 91 -1.80 10.44 -6.26
CA ARG A 91 -1.96 10.80 -4.84
C ARG A 91 -1.80 9.62 -3.90
N ALA A 92 -2.22 8.43 -4.30
CA ALA A 92 -2.18 7.25 -3.44
C ALA A 92 -1.83 5.96 -4.19
N ILE A 93 -1.06 5.10 -3.52
CA ILE A 93 -0.78 3.73 -3.97
C ILE A 93 -1.19 2.76 -2.88
N TYR A 94 -2.12 1.87 -3.22
CA TYR A 94 -2.58 0.79 -2.35
C TYR A 94 -1.89 -0.51 -2.79
N ILE A 95 -1.19 -1.18 -1.87
CA ILE A 95 -0.47 -2.42 -2.14
C ILE A 95 -1.04 -3.54 -1.29
N ASN A 96 -1.76 -4.42 -1.96
CA ASN A 96 -2.39 -5.57 -1.35
C ASN A 96 -1.53 -6.83 -1.49
N SER A 97 -1.75 -7.79 -0.60
CA SER A 97 -1.04 -9.08 -0.61
C SER A 97 0.49 -8.90 -0.63
N PHE A 98 1.01 -7.87 0.07
CA PHE A 98 2.38 -7.37 -0.07
C PHE A 98 3.46 -8.46 -0.06
N MET A 99 3.35 -9.40 0.87
CA MET A 99 4.28 -10.52 1.03
C MET A 99 4.35 -11.43 -0.20
N LYS A 100 3.24 -11.58 -0.93
CA LYS A 100 3.19 -12.32 -2.19
C LYS A 100 3.82 -11.54 -3.35
N VAL A 101 3.79 -10.22 -3.29
CA VAL A 101 4.35 -9.33 -4.32
C VAL A 101 5.88 -9.27 -4.16
N VAL A 102 6.36 -8.96 -2.95
CA VAL A 102 7.78 -8.76 -2.66
C VAL A 102 8.54 -10.08 -2.50
N LYS A 103 7.85 -11.16 -2.10
CA LYS A 103 8.44 -12.51 -1.89
C LYS A 103 9.62 -12.53 -0.90
N HIS A 104 9.53 -11.73 0.14
CA HIS A 104 10.58 -11.60 1.16
C HIS A 104 9.95 -11.57 2.55
N PRO A 105 10.50 -12.25 3.57
CA PRO A 105 9.98 -12.21 4.94
C PRO A 105 10.05 -10.79 5.54
N PRO A 106 9.13 -10.40 6.45
CA PRO A 106 9.09 -9.04 6.98
C PRO A 106 10.38 -8.65 7.71
N GLU A 107 10.98 -9.58 8.45
CA GLU A 107 12.13 -9.32 9.34
C GLU A 107 13.34 -8.70 8.61
N GLY A 108 13.49 -8.90 7.31
CA GLY A 108 14.57 -8.32 6.50
C GLY A 108 14.18 -7.11 5.64
N LEU A 109 13.02 -6.50 5.87
CA LEU A 109 12.49 -5.43 5.03
C LEU A 109 12.68 -4.00 5.57
N PHE A 110 13.41 -3.84 6.69
CA PHE A 110 13.65 -2.53 7.32
C PHE A 110 14.06 -1.43 6.31
N GLY A 111 15.16 -1.64 5.58
CA GLY A 111 15.67 -0.64 4.63
C GLY A 111 14.74 -0.37 3.44
N MET A 112 13.84 -1.30 3.12
CA MET A 112 12.83 -1.07 2.09
C MET A 112 11.70 -0.18 2.62
N PHE A 113 11.24 -0.39 3.86
CA PHE A 113 10.21 0.45 4.46
C PHE A 113 10.73 1.85 4.76
N ASP A 114 12.00 1.98 5.17
CA ASP A 114 12.66 3.28 5.33
C ASP A 114 12.69 4.04 3.99
N PHE A 115 13.05 3.37 2.90
CA PHE A 115 12.97 3.93 1.55
C PHE A 115 11.53 4.32 1.16
N LEU A 116 10.53 3.48 1.45
CA LEU A 116 9.13 3.76 1.09
C LEU A 116 8.58 4.98 1.84
N ARG A 117 9.00 5.18 3.10
CA ARG A 117 8.68 6.37 3.89
C ARG A 117 9.33 7.62 3.29
N GLU A 118 10.63 7.60 3.03
CA GLU A 118 11.31 8.73 2.40
C GLU A 118 10.73 9.06 1.01
N PHE A 119 10.37 8.01 0.27
CA PHE A 119 9.70 8.13 -1.02
C PHE A 119 8.34 8.83 -0.87
N SER A 120 7.47 8.36 0.03
CA SER A 120 6.13 8.93 0.22
C SER A 120 6.19 10.39 0.65
N GLU A 121 7.08 10.74 1.57
CA GLU A 121 7.36 12.11 2.00
C GLU A 121 7.82 13.01 0.85
N LYS A 122 8.80 12.54 0.07
CA LYS A 122 9.38 13.31 -1.03
C LYS A 122 8.40 13.54 -2.18
N THR A 123 7.56 12.57 -2.48
CA THR A 123 6.61 12.65 -3.59
C THR A 123 5.24 13.14 -3.15
N ASN A 124 4.98 13.22 -1.86
CA ASN A 124 3.65 13.48 -1.28
C ASN A 124 2.60 12.48 -1.81
N ILE A 125 3.00 11.21 -1.94
CA ILE A 125 2.13 10.09 -2.37
C ILE A 125 1.88 9.23 -1.15
N GLU A 126 0.61 9.03 -0.80
CA GLU A 126 0.22 8.17 0.30
C GLU A 126 0.38 6.69 -0.08
N LEU A 127 0.99 5.90 0.81
CA LEU A 127 1.19 4.47 0.63
C LEU A 127 0.36 3.70 1.64
N TYR A 128 -0.46 2.75 1.16
CA TYR A 128 -1.26 1.89 2.00
C TYR A 128 -0.90 0.42 1.74
N ILE A 129 -0.41 -0.29 2.73
CA ILE A 129 0.19 -1.63 2.53
C ILE A 129 -0.50 -2.67 3.40
N SER A 130 -0.96 -3.78 2.80
CA SER A 130 -1.49 -4.93 3.55
C SER A 130 -0.46 -6.06 3.69
N ILE A 131 -0.09 -6.37 4.93
CA ILE A 131 0.91 -7.38 5.27
C ILE A 131 0.25 -8.53 6.02
N SER A 132 0.37 -9.75 5.49
CA SER A 132 -0.08 -10.96 6.16
C SER A 132 1.09 -11.72 6.76
N SER A 133 1.04 -11.98 8.07
CA SER A 133 2.04 -12.75 8.79
C SER A 133 1.40 -13.42 10.01
N GLU A 134 1.93 -14.59 10.40
CA GLU A 134 1.55 -15.28 11.64
C GLU A 134 2.33 -14.77 12.85
N ASN A 135 3.49 -14.13 12.61
CA ASN A 135 4.35 -13.55 13.63
C ASN A 135 3.85 -12.16 14.03
N GLU A 136 4.25 -11.68 15.21
CA GLU A 136 4.10 -10.28 15.57
C GLU A 136 4.81 -9.36 14.58
N ALA A 137 4.33 -8.13 14.45
CA ALA A 137 4.98 -7.15 13.60
C ALA A 137 6.38 -6.83 14.12
N PRO A 138 7.41 -6.83 13.26
CA PRO A 138 8.71 -6.28 13.61
C PRO A 138 8.60 -4.86 14.19
N ASP A 139 9.46 -4.53 15.15
CA ASP A 139 9.37 -3.24 15.87
C ASP A 139 9.38 -2.03 14.95
N TYR A 140 10.16 -2.08 13.89
CA TYR A 140 10.27 -0.99 12.92
C TYR A 140 8.96 -0.76 12.13
N LEU A 141 8.04 -1.72 12.07
CA LEU A 141 6.73 -1.53 11.43
C LEU A 141 5.70 -0.95 12.39
N LYS A 142 5.89 -1.07 13.71
CA LYS A 142 4.86 -0.73 14.70
C LYS A 142 4.43 0.74 14.64
N ALA A 143 5.33 1.63 14.26
CA ALA A 143 5.04 3.05 14.08
C ALA A 143 4.02 3.34 12.95
N PHE A 144 3.97 2.49 11.93
CA PHE A 144 3.14 2.70 10.74
C PHE A 144 1.83 1.90 10.75
N ILE A 145 1.59 1.09 11.79
CA ILE A 145 0.40 0.23 11.84
C ILE A 145 -0.81 1.07 12.23
N ASN A 146 -1.76 1.20 11.31
CA ASN A 146 -3.04 1.82 11.59
C ASN A 146 -3.86 0.89 12.50
N GLN A 147 -4.27 1.39 13.67
CA GLN A 147 -5.17 0.69 14.60
C GLN A 147 -6.63 0.72 14.11
#